data_AF-A0A843H9T3-F1
#
_entry.id   AF-A0A843H9T3-F1
#
_cell.length_a   1.000
_cell.length_b   1.000
_cell.length_c   1.000
_cell.angle_alpha   90.00
_cell.angle_beta   90.00
_cell.angle_gamma   90.00
#
_symmetry.space_group_name_H-M   'P 1'
#
loop_
_entity.id
_entity.type
_entity.pdbx_description
1 polymer ?
#
loop_
_entity_poly.entity_id
_entity_poly.type
_entity_poly.pdbx_seq_one_letter_code
_entity_poly.pdbx_strand_id
1 'polypeptide(L)' 'MDKISIVRTGGSAVDHSADLRGLTTDTKPTAANGYDIPHGSTWINMDDGSAYMYNKNNDTWYEV' A
#
# COMPACT_ATOMS: atom_id res chain seq x y z
N MET A 1 -16.68 3.34 -11.45
CA MET A 1 -15.99 2.36 -10.57
C MET A 1 -14.57 2.27 -11.08
N ASP A 2 -13.68 3.06 -10.49
CA ASP A 2 -12.29 3.08 -10.92
C ASP A 2 -11.57 1.81 -10.47
N LYS A 3 -10.86 1.18 -11.41
CA LYS A 3 -10.27 -0.15 -11.26
C LYS A 3 -8.79 0.01 -10.93
N ILE A 4 -8.43 -0.15 -9.67
CA ILE A 4 -7.02 -0.21 -9.23
C ILE A 4 -6.38 -1.46 -9.84
N SER A 5 -5.24 -1.28 -10.53
CA SER A 5 -4.45 -2.37 -11.12
C SER A 5 -3.14 -2.52 -10.36
N ILE A 6 -2.88 -3.71 -9.82
CA ILE A 6 -1.64 -4.04 -9.10
C ILE A 6 -0.62 -4.58 -10.10
N VAL A 7 0.54 -3.93 -10.22
CA VAL A 7 1.70 -4.39 -11.01
C VAL A 7 2.77 -4.82 -10.01
N ARG A 8 3.19 -6.10 -9.98
CA ARG A 8 4.21 -6.59 -9.03
C ARG A 8 5.63 -6.26 -9.51
N THR A 9 6.47 -5.69 -8.63
CA THR A 9 7.93 -5.64 -8.84
C THR A 9 8.74 -5.81 -7.54
N GLY A 10 8.99 -7.06 -7.13
CA GLY A 10 10.10 -7.45 -6.25
C GLY A 10 9.89 -7.45 -4.72
N GLY A 11 10.34 -8.52 -4.05
CA GLY A 11 10.31 -8.74 -2.58
C GLY A 11 10.66 -10.21 -2.25
N SER A 12 11.13 -10.50 -1.03
CA SER A 12 11.45 -11.85 -0.54
C SER A 12 10.35 -12.85 -0.93
N ALA A 13 10.69 -14.10 -1.27
CA ALA A 13 9.74 -15.12 -1.76
C ALA A 13 8.57 -15.45 -0.81
N VAL A 14 8.55 -14.85 0.38
CA VAL A 14 7.52 -14.98 1.43
C VAL A 14 6.79 -13.67 1.75
N ASP A 15 7.27 -12.51 1.32
CA ASP A 15 6.63 -11.20 1.54
C ASP A 15 6.35 -10.54 0.19
N HIS A 16 5.18 -10.88 -0.36
CA HIS A 16 4.71 -10.31 -1.62
C HIS A 16 4.29 -8.85 -1.40
N SER A 17 5.16 -7.86 -1.55
CA SER A 17 4.73 -6.45 -1.51
C SER A 17 3.61 -6.18 -2.53
N ALA A 18 2.65 -5.35 -2.14
CA ALA A 18 1.64 -4.81 -3.03
C ALA A 18 1.99 -3.36 -3.36
N ASP A 19 1.87 -3.01 -4.65
CA ASP A 19 1.99 -1.63 -5.10
C ASP A 19 0.58 -1.06 -5.31
N LEU A 20 0.21 -0.12 -4.45
CA LEU A 20 -1.11 0.50 -4.40
C LEU A 20 -1.03 1.96 -4.84
N ARG A 21 -2.12 2.45 -5.43
CA ARG A 21 -2.27 3.84 -5.84
C ARG A 21 -3.65 4.33 -5.43
N GLY A 22 -3.73 5.56 -4.97
CA GLY A 22 -4.99 6.22 -4.65
C GLY A 22 -4.83 7.72 -4.50
N LEU A 23 -5.89 8.38 -4.07
CA LEU A 23 -5.98 9.82 -3.88
C LEU A 23 -5.78 10.19 -2.40
N THR A 24 -5.59 11.48 -2.11
CA THR A 24 -5.46 12.00 -0.75
C THR A 24 -6.69 11.74 0.10
N THR A 25 -7.86 11.69 -0.54
CA THR A 25 -9.15 11.41 0.11
C THR A 25 -9.40 9.93 0.36
N ASP A 26 -8.61 9.05 -0.25
CA ASP A 26 -8.79 7.61 -0.08
C ASP A 26 -8.21 7.15 1.26
N THR A 27 -8.95 6.30 1.95
CA THR A 27 -8.44 5.62 3.14
C THR A 27 -7.44 4.57 2.72
N LYS A 28 -6.18 4.72 3.13
CA LYS A 28 -5.16 3.69 2.93
C LYS A 28 -5.64 2.37 3.55
N PRO A 29 -5.54 1.23 2.84
CA PRO A 29 -6.02 -0.04 3.36
C PRO A 29 -5.12 -0.49 4.52
N THR A 30 -5.69 -1.20 5.48
CA THR A 30 -5.04 -1.71 6.69
C THR A 30 -5.64 -3.06 7.06
N ALA A 31 -4.99 -3.80 7.95
CA ALA A 31 -5.58 -5.02 8.52
C ALA A 31 -6.86 -4.70 9.30
N ALA A 32 -6.93 -3.58 10.00
CA ALA A 32 -8.15 -3.10 10.66
C ALA A 32 -9.33 -2.89 9.69
N ASN A 33 -9.05 -2.53 8.43
CA ASN A 33 -10.06 -2.35 7.39
C ASN A 33 -10.37 -3.66 6.62
N GLY A 34 -9.84 -4.80 7.08
CA GLY A 34 -10.10 -6.13 6.53
C GLY A 34 -9.19 -6.54 5.37
N TYR A 35 -8.08 -5.82 5.13
CA TYR A 35 -7.15 -6.13 4.05
C TYR A 35 -5.94 -6.92 4.56
N ASP A 36 -5.57 -8.01 3.89
CA ASP A 36 -4.27 -8.66 4.11
C ASP A 36 -3.21 -7.99 3.24
N ILE A 37 -2.53 -7.01 3.82
CA ILE A 37 -1.47 -6.25 3.15
C ILE A 37 -0.12 -6.80 3.59
N PRO A 38 0.74 -7.23 2.66
CA PRO A 38 2.07 -7.71 3.01
C PRO A 38 2.98 -6.58 3.48
N HIS A 39 3.92 -6.91 4.36
CA HIS A 39 4.88 -5.94 4.88
C HIS A 39 5.69 -5.33 3.72
N GLY A 40 5.95 -4.03 3.78
CA GLY A 40 6.68 -3.31 2.73
C GLY A 40 5.88 -3.04 1.46
N SER A 41 4.56 -3.23 1.48
CA SER A 41 3.67 -2.72 0.42
C SER A 41 3.79 -1.20 0.31
N THR A 42 3.65 -0.67 -0.90
CA THR A 42 3.75 0.76 -1.19
C THR A 42 2.38 1.36 -1.50
N TRP A 43 2.20 2.63 -1.16
CA TRP A 43 1.06 3.43 -1.56
C TRP A 43 1.58 4.73 -2.15
N ILE A 44 1.19 5.03 -3.38
CA ILE A 44 1.48 6.31 -4.03
C ILE A 44 0.21 7.17 -4.07
N ASN A 45 0.27 8.35 -3.46
CA ASN A 45 -0.75 9.37 -3.61
C ASN A 45 -0.60 10.03 -4.97
N MET A 46 -1.64 9.95 -5.78
CA MET A 46 -1.62 10.47 -7.15
C MET A 46 -1.89 11.99 -7.21
N ASP A 47 -2.38 12.61 -6.13
CA ASP A 47 -2.63 14.05 -6.08
C ASP A 47 -1.34 14.86 -5.91
N ASP A 48 -0.46 14.42 -5.00
CA ASP A 48 0.75 15.14 -4.59
C ASP A 48 2.05 14.37 -4.84
N GLY A 49 1.95 13.11 -5.25
CA GLY A 49 3.10 12.24 -5.52
C GLY A 49 3.76 11.66 -4.26
N SER A 50 3.19 11.88 -3.07
CA SER A 50 3.73 11.31 -1.82
C SER A 50 3.69 9.78 -1.83
N ALA A 51 4.74 9.18 -1.28
CA ALA A 51 4.92 7.74 -1.21
C ALA A 51 4.89 7.28 0.24
N TYR A 52 4.24 6.14 0.48
CA TYR A 52 4.15 5.53 1.79
C TYR A 52 4.50 4.06 1.71
N MET A 53 5.06 3.54 2.80
CA MET A 53 5.36 2.13 2.97
C MET A 53 4.57 1.57 4.16
N TYR A 54 4.04 0.37 3.99
CA TYR A 54 3.22 -0.30 4.99
C TYR A 54 4.07 -1.16 5.93
N ASN A 55 3.88 -0.96 7.24
CA ASN A 55 4.46 -1.77 8.29
C ASN A 55 3.40 -2.71 8.89
N LYS A 56 3.46 -3.99 8.51
CA LYS A 56 2.55 -5.03 9.01
C LYS A 56 2.67 -5.27 10.52
N ASN A 57 3.81 -4.96 11.14
CA ASN A 57 4.04 -5.26 12.56
C ASN A 57 3.21 -4.36 13.49
N ASN A 58 2.82 -3.17 13.01
CA ASN A 58 2.03 -2.21 13.78
C ASN A 58 0.79 -1.69 13.01
N ASP A 59 0.46 -2.25 11.85
CA ASP A 59 -0.69 -1.88 11.01
C ASP A 59 -0.71 -0.39 10.63
N THR A 60 0.45 0.17 10.25
CA THR A 60 0.56 1.60 9.89
C THR A 60 1.26 1.84 8.56
N TRP A 61 0.92 2.97 7.95
CA TRP A 61 1.64 3.55 6.82
C TRP A 61 2.53 4.68 7.29
N TYR A 62 3.77 4.71 6.81
CA TYR A 62 4.69 5.81 7.05
C TYR A 62 5.20 6.36 5.71
N GLU A 63 5.41 7.67 5.65
CA GLU A 63 5.92 8.35 4.46
C GLU A 63 7.40 8.01 4.25
N VAL A 64 7.81 7.85 2.99
CA VAL A 64 9.19 7.47 2.59
C VAL A 64 9.81 8.46 1.62
#